data_AF-A0A2D6G3I7-F1
#
_entry.id   AF-A0A2D6G3I7-F1
#
_cell.length_a   1.000
_cell.length_b   1.000
_cell.length_c   1.000
_cell.angle_alpha   90.00
_cell.angle_beta   90.00
_cell.angle_gamma   90.00
#
_symmetry.space_group_name_H-M   'P 1'
#
loop_
_entity.id
_entity.type
_entity.pdbx_description
1 polymer ?
#
loop_
_entity_poly.entity_id
_entity_poly.type
_entity_poly.pdbx_seq_one_letter_code
_entity_poly.pdbx_strand_id
1 'polypeptide(L)'
;MAKPKVAVVVEWDTTGESYKQMEAAGCELAIAGDAWTGGFNATPETYIKLCDGADAIIGARLEGLPIDGELLANFPDLRIYCRYNIGYDDIDLDAATELGVIVTNSPVESNWGSVAENTFAFMLGLLKNLRARDNHVKQGGWRGGEPKATYLGRRFDGYDGITVGIIGLGRIGSRLADLLQPWRVRILANDPYVDQSKFVHHNAQPSDLDTLLSASDVVTVHCDLNQETRRIIGPRELGLMKPSAIFINAARGGLVDQDALYQALDSGGIAAAALDVFEDEPPPKQSPLLSLGDKILLSPHSSGRTASAGIRACIPLQTGILLTALSGKVPKCIVNPEALPKWRDRFGGKSVI
;
A
#
# COMPACT_ATOMS: atom_id res chain seq x y z
N MET A 1 8.49 -10.42 37.99
CA MET A 1 9.04 -10.47 36.61
C MET A 1 9.43 -9.06 36.22
N ALA A 2 10.42 -8.89 35.34
CA ALA A 2 10.65 -7.60 34.70
C ALA A 2 9.39 -7.19 33.93
N LYS A 3 9.09 -5.90 33.84
CA LYS A 3 7.97 -5.40 33.05
C LYS A 3 8.25 -5.67 31.56
N PRO A 4 7.27 -6.12 30.77
CA PRO A 4 7.50 -6.34 29.36
C PRO A 4 7.78 -5.00 28.66
N LYS A 5 8.82 -4.96 27.84
CA LYS A 5 9.21 -3.75 27.12
C LYS A 5 8.52 -3.68 25.76
N VAL A 6 7.89 -2.54 25.47
CA VAL A 6 7.29 -2.24 24.16
C VAL A 6 8.03 -1.08 23.51
N ALA A 7 8.62 -1.33 22.34
CA ALA A 7 9.25 -0.28 21.55
C ALA A 7 8.27 0.31 20.53
N VAL A 8 8.04 1.61 20.60
CA VAL A 8 7.19 2.37 19.68
C VAL A 8 8.09 3.09 18.68
N VAL A 9 8.23 2.53 17.47
CA VAL A 9 9.23 2.99 16.48
C VAL A 9 8.75 4.15 15.61
N VAL A 10 7.44 4.39 15.50
CA VAL A 10 6.91 5.61 14.87
C VAL A 10 5.73 6.11 15.69
N GLU A 11 5.88 7.30 16.27
CA GLU A 11 4.89 7.90 17.15
C GLU A 11 3.75 8.54 16.34
N TRP A 12 2.72 7.75 16.01
CA TRP A 12 1.52 8.25 15.31
C TRP A 12 0.30 8.41 16.21
N ASP A 13 0.35 7.93 17.46
CA ASP A 13 -0.71 8.18 18.42
C ASP A 13 -0.57 9.55 19.08
N THR A 14 -1.18 10.56 18.45
CA THR A 14 -1.22 11.92 18.99
C THR A 14 -2.12 12.06 20.23
N THR A 15 -2.94 11.05 20.56
CA THR A 15 -3.85 11.09 21.72
C THR A 15 -3.19 10.52 22.98
N GLY A 16 -2.18 9.66 22.80
CA GLY A 16 -1.52 8.90 23.86
C GLY A 16 -2.41 7.84 24.53
N GLU A 17 -3.60 7.56 23.98
CA GLU A 17 -4.51 6.56 24.55
C GLU A 17 -3.93 5.15 24.46
N SER A 18 -3.25 4.80 23.35
CA SER A 18 -2.59 3.50 23.21
C SER A 18 -1.44 3.32 24.21
N TYR A 19 -0.68 4.38 24.46
CA TYR A 19 0.43 4.35 25.42
C TYR A 19 -0.09 4.12 26.84
N LYS A 20 -1.11 4.87 27.26
CA LYS A 20 -1.78 4.66 28.54
C LYS A 20 -2.35 3.25 28.68
N GLN A 21 -2.91 2.70 27.60
CA GLN A 21 -3.44 1.34 27.60
C GLN A 21 -2.35 0.29 27.81
N MET A 22 -1.18 0.44 27.16
CA MET A 22 -0.05 -0.47 27.33
C MET A 22 0.58 -0.34 28.73
N GLU A 23 0.75 0.87 29.24
CA GLU A 23 1.23 1.12 30.60
C GLU A 23 0.29 0.55 31.68
N ALA A 24 -1.03 0.69 31.48
CA ALA A 24 -2.04 0.11 32.37
C ALA A 24 -2.02 -1.43 32.37
N ALA A 25 -1.56 -2.04 31.28
CA ALA A 25 -1.28 -3.47 31.19
C ALA A 25 0.08 -3.86 31.78
N GLY A 26 0.82 -2.92 32.38
CA GLY A 26 2.10 -3.19 33.04
C GLY A 26 3.33 -3.13 32.13
N CYS A 27 3.19 -2.68 30.88
CA CYS A 27 4.31 -2.53 29.96
C CYS A 27 5.20 -1.34 30.31
N GLU A 28 6.49 -1.47 30.01
CA GLU A 28 7.44 -0.35 29.94
C GLU A 28 7.57 0.10 28.49
N LEU A 29 7.43 1.40 28.22
CA LEU A 29 7.46 1.93 26.86
C LEU A 29 8.82 2.57 26.53
N ALA A 30 9.37 2.20 25.38
CA ALA A 30 10.49 2.91 24.75
C ALA A 30 9.99 3.55 23.45
N ILE A 31 9.81 4.87 23.47
CA ILE A 31 9.21 5.61 22.36
C ILE A 31 10.32 6.30 21.55
N ALA A 32 10.28 6.13 20.22
CA ALA A 32 11.17 6.83 19.31
C ALA A 32 10.98 8.34 19.45
N GLY A 33 12.08 9.11 19.42
CA GLY A 33 11.98 10.56 19.47
C GLY A 33 11.46 11.20 18.19
N ASP A 34 11.16 12.50 18.25
CA ASP A 34 10.57 13.33 17.18
C ASP A 34 11.24 13.19 15.80
N ALA A 35 12.53 12.80 15.77
CA ALA A 35 13.27 12.58 14.53
C ALA A 35 12.64 11.49 13.64
N TRP A 36 11.87 10.55 14.21
CA TRP A 36 11.28 9.40 13.50
C TRP A 36 9.78 9.56 13.22
N THR A 37 9.12 10.64 13.66
CA THR A 37 7.66 10.83 13.53
C THR A 37 7.15 10.73 12.09
N GLY A 38 8.00 11.04 11.11
CA GLY A 38 7.70 10.90 9.68
C GLY A 38 7.92 9.50 9.09
N GLY A 39 8.48 8.56 9.85
CA GLY A 39 8.97 7.28 9.34
C GLY A 39 10.35 7.39 8.67
N PHE A 40 11.19 8.36 9.05
CA PHE A 40 12.51 8.60 8.45
C PHE A 40 13.59 8.69 9.53
N ASN A 41 14.85 8.75 9.11
CA ASN A 41 16.03 9.03 9.94
C ASN A 41 16.42 7.93 10.96
N ALA A 42 15.70 6.81 10.99
CA ALA A 42 16.15 5.65 11.75
C ALA A 42 17.38 5.02 11.07
N THR A 43 18.37 4.64 11.88
CA THR A 43 19.53 3.85 11.46
C THR A 43 19.51 2.52 12.19
N PRO A 44 20.22 1.48 11.71
CA PRO A 44 20.32 0.21 12.42
C PRO A 44 20.74 0.39 13.88
N GLU A 45 21.74 1.23 14.16
CA GLU A 45 22.27 1.44 15.52
C GLU A 45 21.24 2.09 16.45
N THR A 46 20.54 3.12 15.94
CA THR A 46 19.54 3.83 16.72
C THR A 46 18.28 3.00 16.93
N TYR A 47 17.90 2.18 15.95
CA TYR A 47 16.83 1.20 16.02
C TYR A 47 17.10 0.10 17.05
N ILE A 48 18.28 -0.52 17.00
CA ILE A 48 18.71 -1.53 17.96
C ILE A 48 18.69 -0.96 19.37
N LYS A 49 19.24 0.24 19.57
CA LYS A 49 19.25 0.89 20.89
C LYS A 49 17.84 1.12 21.45
N LEU A 50 16.89 1.55 20.62
CA LEU A 50 15.51 1.76 21.06
C LEU A 50 14.85 0.42 21.45
N CYS A 51 15.01 -0.59 20.60
CA CYS A 51 14.33 -1.88 20.69
C CYS A 51 15.05 -2.91 21.58
N ASP A 52 16.20 -2.57 22.16
CA ASP A 52 17.00 -3.46 23.02
C ASP A 52 16.16 -4.08 24.15
N GLY A 53 16.11 -5.41 24.23
CA GLY A 53 15.29 -6.11 25.22
C GLY A 53 13.77 -5.95 25.06
N ALA A 54 13.25 -5.55 23.88
CA ALA A 54 11.81 -5.44 23.65
C ALA A 54 11.12 -6.81 23.52
N ASP A 55 10.00 -6.98 24.22
CA ASP A 55 9.06 -8.09 24.03
C ASP A 55 8.13 -7.85 22.83
N ALA A 56 7.88 -6.59 22.49
CA ALA A 56 7.07 -6.21 21.35
C ALA A 56 7.57 -4.92 20.70
N ILE A 57 7.46 -4.86 19.38
CA ILE A 57 7.70 -3.66 18.58
C ILE A 57 6.39 -3.25 17.92
N ILE A 58 6.06 -1.96 17.93
CA ILE A 58 4.87 -1.41 17.28
C ILE A 58 5.19 -0.10 16.57
N GLY A 59 4.68 0.06 15.35
CA GLY A 59 4.87 1.31 14.62
C GLY A 59 4.50 1.24 13.15
N ALA A 60 4.96 2.25 12.41
CA ALA A 60 4.80 2.34 10.98
C ALA A 60 6.07 1.92 10.24
N ARG A 61 6.01 1.96 8.90
CA ARG A 61 7.19 1.83 8.03
C ARG A 61 8.26 2.87 8.40
N LEU A 62 9.51 2.43 8.42
CA LEU A 62 10.69 3.28 8.46
C LEU A 62 11.34 3.26 7.08
N GLU A 63 11.22 4.36 6.34
CA GLU A 63 11.82 4.51 5.02
C GLU A 63 13.34 4.49 5.12
N GLY A 64 13.97 3.67 4.26
CA GLY A 64 15.42 3.47 4.25
C GLY A 64 15.96 2.49 5.30
N LEU A 65 15.11 1.86 6.11
CA LEU A 65 15.53 0.85 7.10
C LEU A 65 14.71 -0.45 6.93
N PRO A 66 15.15 -1.39 6.08
CA PRO A 66 14.53 -2.70 6.00
C PRO A 66 14.67 -3.44 7.34
N ILE A 67 13.62 -4.17 7.73
CA ILE A 67 13.61 -5.03 8.91
C ILE A 67 13.99 -6.44 8.46
N ASP A 68 15.27 -6.63 8.19
CA ASP A 68 15.84 -7.90 7.75
C ASP A 68 16.16 -8.85 8.90
N GLY A 69 16.60 -10.07 8.56
CA GLY A 69 16.98 -11.07 9.54
C GLY A 69 18.14 -10.67 10.46
N GLU A 70 19.12 -9.91 9.95
CA GLU A 70 20.23 -9.41 10.77
C GLU A 70 19.73 -8.43 11.84
N LEU A 71 18.84 -7.51 11.48
CA LEU A 71 18.24 -6.58 12.42
C LEU A 71 17.35 -7.32 13.44
N LEU A 72 16.48 -8.22 12.98
CA LEU A 72 15.58 -9.00 13.85
C LEU A 72 16.32 -9.89 14.85
N ALA A 73 17.49 -10.43 14.49
CA ALA A 73 18.30 -11.28 15.35
C ALA A 73 18.80 -10.56 16.63
N ASN A 74 18.81 -9.22 16.65
CA ASN A 74 19.17 -8.43 17.83
C ASN A 74 18.10 -8.48 18.94
N PHE A 75 16.91 -9.02 18.68
CA PHE A 75 15.77 -9.02 19.62
C PHE A 75 15.33 -10.45 19.98
N PRO A 76 16.13 -11.22 20.73
CA PRO A 76 15.87 -12.63 21.00
C PRO A 76 14.64 -12.88 21.87
N ASP A 77 14.09 -11.87 22.55
CA ASP A 77 12.88 -11.96 23.36
C ASP A 77 11.63 -11.43 22.63
N LEU A 78 11.79 -10.94 21.40
CA LEU A 78 10.68 -10.36 20.63
C LEU A 78 9.61 -11.41 20.36
N ARG A 79 8.39 -11.07 20.77
CA ARG A 79 7.18 -11.90 20.59
C ARG A 79 6.41 -11.50 19.35
N ILE A 80 6.32 -10.20 19.09
CA ILE A 80 5.47 -9.64 18.03
C ILE A 80 6.04 -8.35 17.45
N TYR A 81 5.91 -8.22 16.12
CA TYR A 81 6.12 -6.97 15.39
C TYR A 81 4.78 -6.48 14.83
N CYS A 82 4.22 -5.43 15.43
CA CYS A 82 2.94 -4.85 15.04
C CYS A 82 3.10 -3.68 14.08
N ARG A 83 2.43 -3.74 12.92
CA ARG A 83 2.49 -2.68 11.91
C ARG A 83 1.19 -1.90 11.76
N TYR A 84 1.28 -0.57 11.81
CA TYR A 84 0.17 0.33 11.52
C TYR A 84 -0.21 0.35 10.02
N ASN A 85 0.72 -0.03 9.13
CA ASN A 85 0.47 -0.10 7.69
C ASN A 85 -0.17 -1.43 7.26
N ILE A 86 -0.67 -1.47 6.03
CA ILE A 86 -1.18 -2.70 5.38
C ILE A 86 -0.03 -3.53 4.80
N GLY A 87 0.82 -2.91 3.99
CA GLY A 87 1.94 -3.62 3.37
C GLY A 87 3.10 -3.84 4.34
N TYR A 88 3.84 -4.91 4.09
CA TYR A 88 4.87 -5.47 4.95
C TYR A 88 6.13 -5.90 4.17
N ASP A 89 6.30 -5.37 2.96
CA ASP A 89 7.33 -5.74 1.97
C ASP A 89 8.78 -5.45 2.37
N ASP A 90 8.99 -4.57 3.36
CA ASP A 90 10.27 -4.22 3.99
C ASP A 90 10.60 -5.07 5.23
N ILE A 91 9.77 -6.06 5.58
CA ILE A 91 10.03 -6.99 6.69
C ILE A 91 10.35 -8.36 6.12
N ASP A 92 11.47 -8.95 6.54
CA ASP A 92 11.82 -10.33 6.22
C ASP A 92 10.94 -11.30 7.04
N LEU A 93 9.83 -11.74 6.42
CA LEU A 93 8.88 -12.65 7.06
C LEU A 93 9.45 -14.05 7.28
N ASP A 94 10.39 -14.49 6.44
CA ASP A 94 11.03 -15.80 6.57
C ASP A 94 11.95 -15.78 7.81
N ALA A 95 12.80 -14.75 7.94
CA ALA A 95 13.62 -14.58 9.13
C ALA A 95 12.78 -14.40 10.41
N ALA A 96 11.70 -13.60 10.35
CA ALA A 96 10.78 -13.47 11.48
C ALA A 96 10.16 -14.82 11.88
N THR A 97 9.78 -15.63 10.89
CA THR A 97 9.24 -16.98 11.09
C THR A 97 10.26 -17.93 11.70
N GLU A 98 11.48 -17.94 11.18
CA GLU A 98 12.60 -18.71 11.73
C GLU A 98 12.92 -18.31 13.15
N LEU A 99 12.83 -17.03 13.50
CA LEU A 99 13.02 -16.55 14.88
C LEU A 99 11.82 -16.89 15.77
N GLY A 100 10.64 -17.18 15.20
CA GLY A 100 9.40 -17.40 15.95
C GLY A 100 8.76 -16.09 16.43
N VAL A 101 8.99 -15.01 15.67
CA VAL A 101 8.36 -13.70 15.83
C VAL A 101 7.15 -13.64 14.89
N ILE A 102 5.97 -13.35 15.43
CA ILE A 102 4.80 -13.07 14.59
C ILE A 102 4.82 -11.62 14.14
N VAL A 103 4.48 -11.38 12.88
CA VAL A 103 4.34 -10.06 12.28
C VAL A 103 2.87 -9.83 11.98
N THR A 104 2.36 -8.63 12.29
CA THR A 104 0.96 -8.28 12.04
C THR A 104 0.85 -6.98 11.24
N ASN A 105 -0.20 -6.89 10.41
CA ASN A 105 -0.54 -5.68 9.68
C ASN A 105 -1.92 -5.13 10.07
N SER A 106 -2.27 -3.96 9.53
CA SER A 106 -3.52 -3.26 9.85
C SER A 106 -4.46 -3.14 8.64
N PRO A 107 -5.26 -4.17 8.30
CA PRO A 107 -6.17 -4.15 7.16
C PRO A 107 -7.46 -3.36 7.45
N VAL A 108 -7.35 -2.11 7.92
CA VAL A 108 -8.50 -1.26 8.26
C VAL A 108 -9.12 -0.62 7.01
N GLU A 109 -10.45 -0.57 6.98
CA GLU A 109 -11.22 -0.02 5.86
C GLU A 109 -10.92 1.44 5.58
N SER A 110 -10.70 2.24 6.61
CA SER A 110 -10.33 3.65 6.47
C SER A 110 -9.02 3.88 5.72
N ASN A 111 -8.18 2.85 5.57
CA ASN A 111 -6.96 2.91 4.78
C ASN A 111 -7.20 2.33 3.39
N TRP A 112 -7.45 1.02 3.27
CA TRP A 112 -7.59 0.40 1.93
C TRP A 112 -8.77 0.94 1.13
N GLY A 113 -9.85 1.37 1.79
CA GLY A 113 -10.99 2.00 1.14
C GLY A 113 -10.62 3.34 0.53
N SER A 114 -9.87 4.17 1.26
CA SER A 114 -9.37 5.46 0.76
C SER A 114 -8.34 5.30 -0.36
N VAL A 115 -7.54 4.23 -0.35
CA VAL A 115 -6.66 3.92 -1.50
C VAL A 115 -7.45 3.62 -2.77
N ALA A 116 -8.55 2.86 -2.66
CA ALA A 116 -9.44 2.61 -3.79
C ALA A 116 -10.13 3.91 -4.27
N GLU A 117 -10.57 4.77 -3.35
CA GLU A 117 -11.13 6.08 -3.68
C GLU A 117 -10.12 6.98 -4.39
N ASN A 118 -8.86 7.05 -3.92
CA ASN A 118 -7.83 7.85 -4.56
C ASN A 118 -7.43 7.30 -5.94
N THR A 119 -7.37 5.97 -6.09
CA THR A 119 -7.16 5.32 -7.40
C THR A 119 -8.26 5.71 -8.38
N PHE A 120 -9.52 5.70 -7.92
CA PHE A 120 -10.64 6.15 -8.73
C PHE A 120 -10.56 7.66 -9.05
N ALA A 121 -10.13 8.48 -8.09
CA ALA A 121 -9.91 9.91 -8.29
C ALA A 121 -8.81 10.19 -9.33
N PHE A 122 -7.68 9.46 -9.28
CA PHE A 122 -6.63 9.53 -10.30
C PHE A 122 -7.15 9.17 -11.69
N MET A 123 -7.90 8.07 -11.78
CA MET A 123 -8.50 7.63 -13.02
C MET A 123 -9.41 8.73 -13.61
N LEU A 124 -10.30 9.31 -12.81
CA LEU A 124 -11.16 10.41 -13.26
C LEU A 124 -10.36 11.69 -13.58
N GLY A 125 -9.34 12.02 -12.78
CA GLY A 125 -8.48 13.18 -12.98
C GLY A 125 -7.84 13.18 -14.36
N LEU A 126 -7.30 12.02 -14.75
CA LEU A 126 -6.67 11.81 -16.06
C LEU A 126 -7.71 11.70 -17.17
N LEU A 127 -8.72 10.83 -17.05
CA LEU A 127 -9.74 10.64 -18.10
C LEU A 127 -10.56 11.91 -18.39
N LYS A 128 -10.72 12.79 -17.40
CA LYS A 128 -11.44 14.07 -17.57
C LYS A 128 -10.52 15.25 -17.87
N ASN A 129 -9.21 15.02 -17.95
CA ASN A 129 -8.18 16.04 -18.16
C ASN A 129 -8.35 17.24 -17.21
N LEU A 130 -8.58 16.96 -15.92
CA LEU A 130 -9.00 18.01 -14.96
C LEU A 130 -7.96 19.12 -14.84
N ARG A 131 -6.67 18.79 -14.72
CA ARG A 131 -5.59 19.77 -14.62
C ARG A 131 -5.48 20.64 -15.87
N ALA A 132 -5.44 20.03 -17.06
CA ALA A 132 -5.36 20.78 -18.32
C ALA A 132 -6.59 21.68 -18.53
N ARG A 133 -7.79 21.23 -18.18
CA ARG A 133 -9.03 22.02 -18.34
C ARG A 133 -9.11 23.18 -17.34
N ASP A 134 -8.67 22.96 -16.10
CA ASP A 134 -8.55 24.02 -15.10
C ASP A 134 -7.54 25.09 -15.56
N ASN A 135 -6.36 24.67 -16.03
CA ASN A 135 -5.33 25.57 -16.56
C ASN A 135 -5.83 26.36 -17.78
N HIS A 136 -6.54 25.73 -18.71
CA HIS A 136 -7.10 26.37 -19.91
C HIS A 136 -8.01 27.54 -19.56
N VAL A 137 -8.94 27.35 -18.61
CA VAL A 137 -9.85 28.43 -18.17
C VAL A 137 -9.08 29.55 -17.46
N LYS A 138 -8.13 29.20 -16.58
CA LYS A 138 -7.30 30.18 -15.86
C LYS A 138 -6.44 31.03 -16.80
N GLN A 139 -6.08 30.52 -17.97
CA GLN A 139 -5.33 31.23 -19.01
C GLN A 139 -6.23 32.05 -19.95
N GLY A 140 -7.53 32.19 -19.64
CA GLY A 140 -8.50 32.94 -20.46
C GLY A 140 -9.07 32.13 -21.63
N GLY A 141 -8.75 30.84 -21.72
CA GLY A 141 -9.36 29.91 -22.65
C GLY A 141 -10.84 29.65 -22.34
N TRP A 142 -11.60 29.25 -23.36
CA TRP A 142 -13.01 28.92 -23.23
C TRP A 142 -13.43 27.72 -24.10
N ARG A 143 -14.72 27.60 -24.42
CA ARG A 143 -15.30 26.53 -25.26
C ARG A 143 -14.48 26.37 -26.55
N GLY A 144 -13.83 25.21 -26.67
CA GLY A 144 -13.02 24.82 -27.81
C GLY A 144 -13.02 23.31 -27.99
N GLY A 145 -12.26 22.82 -28.97
CA GLY A 145 -12.15 21.38 -29.26
C GLY A 145 -11.28 20.60 -28.28
N GLU A 146 -10.44 21.28 -27.50
CA GLU A 146 -9.54 20.73 -26.50
C GLU A 146 -9.53 21.61 -25.24
N PRO A 147 -9.19 21.08 -24.05
CA PRO A 147 -8.89 19.66 -23.78
C PRO A 147 -10.16 18.80 -23.73
N LYS A 148 -10.15 17.64 -24.41
CA LYS A 148 -11.25 16.67 -24.39
C LYS A 148 -11.33 15.90 -23.07
N ALA A 149 -12.47 15.27 -22.84
CA ALA A 149 -12.67 14.32 -21.75
C ALA A 149 -13.22 13.00 -22.29
N THR A 150 -12.84 11.89 -21.68
CA THR A 150 -13.29 10.55 -22.04
C THR A 150 -14.61 10.22 -21.36
N TYR A 151 -15.59 9.70 -22.09
CA TYR A 151 -16.78 9.09 -21.51
C TYR A 151 -16.46 7.65 -21.09
N LEU A 152 -16.89 7.22 -19.90
CA LEU A 152 -16.43 5.95 -19.33
C LEU A 152 -17.33 4.77 -19.72
N GLY A 153 -18.63 4.90 -19.47
CA GLY A 153 -19.54 3.76 -19.48
C GLY A 153 -20.08 3.37 -20.85
N ARG A 154 -20.73 2.22 -20.87
CA ARG A 154 -21.61 1.83 -21.98
C ARG A 154 -22.80 2.77 -22.12
N ARG A 155 -23.15 3.13 -23.36
CA ARG A 155 -24.27 4.02 -23.69
C ARG A 155 -25.32 3.31 -24.57
N PHE A 156 -26.49 3.92 -24.68
CA PHE A 156 -27.59 3.43 -25.50
C PHE A 156 -27.37 3.60 -27.01
N ASP A 157 -26.44 4.46 -27.41
CA ASP A 157 -26.08 4.69 -28.81
C ASP A 157 -25.03 3.70 -29.35
N GLY A 158 -24.74 2.63 -28.62
CA GLY A 158 -23.82 1.58 -29.04
C GLY A 158 -22.36 1.81 -28.65
N TYR A 159 -22.02 2.88 -27.92
CA TYR A 159 -20.68 3.02 -27.35
C TYR A 159 -20.49 2.01 -26.21
N ASP A 160 -19.47 1.15 -26.32
CA ASP A 160 -19.21 0.06 -25.37
C ASP A 160 -18.60 0.53 -24.04
N GLY A 161 -18.11 1.77 -23.97
CA GLY A 161 -17.36 2.26 -22.81
C GLY A 161 -15.89 1.86 -22.85
N ILE A 162 -15.16 2.27 -21.83
CA ILE A 162 -13.77 1.90 -21.60
C ILE A 162 -13.66 0.57 -20.89
N THR A 163 -12.50 -0.06 -21.03
CA THR A 163 -12.09 -1.24 -20.26
C THR A 163 -11.10 -0.85 -19.17
N VAL A 164 -11.38 -1.26 -17.93
CA VAL A 164 -10.49 -1.09 -16.77
C VAL A 164 -9.89 -2.44 -16.41
N GLY A 165 -8.57 -2.53 -16.43
CA GLY A 165 -7.79 -3.69 -16.03
C GLY A 165 -7.25 -3.53 -14.61
N ILE A 166 -7.60 -4.46 -13.73
CA ILE A 166 -7.21 -4.49 -12.31
C ILE A 166 -6.23 -5.63 -12.07
N ILE A 167 -4.98 -5.32 -11.72
CA ILE A 167 -3.97 -6.30 -11.33
C ILE A 167 -3.98 -6.41 -9.81
N GLY A 168 -4.41 -7.55 -9.28
CA GLY A 168 -4.69 -7.77 -7.86
C GLY A 168 -6.14 -7.42 -7.52
N LEU A 169 -6.95 -8.45 -7.23
CA LEU A 169 -8.34 -8.37 -6.80
C LEU A 169 -8.43 -8.61 -5.28
N GLY A 170 -7.46 -8.07 -4.53
CA GLY A 170 -7.45 -7.99 -3.07
C GLY A 170 -8.50 -7.01 -2.52
N ARG A 171 -8.31 -6.51 -1.28
CA ARG A 171 -9.26 -5.55 -0.65
C ARG A 171 -9.44 -4.28 -1.50
N ILE A 172 -8.33 -3.70 -1.95
CA ILE A 172 -8.33 -2.45 -2.72
C ILE A 172 -8.92 -2.66 -4.12
N GLY A 173 -8.42 -3.65 -4.87
CA GLY A 173 -8.91 -3.94 -6.21
C GLY A 173 -10.40 -4.33 -6.25
N SER A 174 -10.85 -5.11 -5.27
CA SER A 174 -12.28 -5.45 -5.11
C SER A 174 -13.13 -4.22 -4.82
N ARG A 175 -12.69 -3.37 -3.89
CA ARG A 175 -13.40 -2.12 -3.58
C ARG A 175 -13.45 -1.19 -4.78
N LEU A 176 -12.38 -1.09 -5.55
CA LEU A 176 -12.36 -0.31 -6.78
C LEU A 176 -13.34 -0.88 -7.82
N ALA A 177 -13.39 -2.20 -8.00
CA ALA A 177 -14.35 -2.85 -8.88
C ALA A 177 -15.80 -2.52 -8.49
N ASP A 178 -16.11 -2.48 -7.18
CA ASP A 178 -17.43 -2.08 -6.67
C ASP A 178 -17.73 -0.61 -6.97
N LEU A 179 -16.76 0.29 -6.76
CA LEU A 179 -16.89 1.73 -7.07
C LEU A 179 -17.14 2.00 -8.56
N LEU A 180 -16.66 1.11 -9.43
CA LEU A 180 -16.80 1.22 -10.89
C LEU A 180 -18.14 0.67 -11.41
N GLN A 181 -18.89 -0.13 -10.65
CA GLN A 181 -20.13 -0.75 -11.12
C GLN A 181 -21.16 0.25 -11.67
N PRO A 182 -21.47 1.38 -10.99
CA PRO A 182 -22.45 2.34 -11.48
C PRO A 182 -22.05 3.00 -12.81
N TRP A 183 -20.76 2.96 -13.15
CA TRP A 183 -20.22 3.57 -14.37
C TRP A 183 -20.39 2.69 -15.60
N ARG A 184 -20.82 1.42 -15.45
CA ARG A 184 -21.07 0.50 -16.57
C ARG A 184 -19.85 0.35 -17.50
N VAL A 185 -18.65 0.36 -16.93
CA VAL A 185 -17.39 0.05 -17.63
C VAL A 185 -17.21 -1.47 -17.71
N ARG A 186 -16.38 -1.93 -18.64
CA ARG A 186 -15.92 -3.32 -18.62
C ARG A 186 -14.75 -3.44 -17.64
N ILE A 187 -14.77 -4.46 -16.77
CA ILE A 187 -13.68 -4.72 -15.82
C ILE A 187 -13.03 -6.06 -16.17
N LEU A 188 -11.73 -6.02 -16.43
CA LEU A 188 -10.85 -7.19 -16.47
C LEU A 188 -10.05 -7.23 -15.18
N ALA A 189 -9.81 -8.40 -14.61
CA ALA A 189 -8.98 -8.55 -13.44
C ALA A 189 -8.02 -9.74 -13.57
N ASN A 190 -6.82 -9.57 -13.04
CA ASN A 190 -5.82 -10.62 -12.93
C ASN A 190 -5.40 -10.75 -11.46
N ASP A 191 -5.71 -11.89 -10.86
CA ASP A 191 -5.27 -12.24 -9.51
C ASP A 191 -5.23 -13.77 -9.39
N PRO A 192 -4.03 -14.39 -9.40
CA PRO A 192 -3.90 -15.84 -9.36
C PRO A 192 -4.17 -16.45 -7.97
N TYR A 193 -4.36 -15.62 -6.94
CA TYR A 193 -4.47 -16.04 -5.54
C TYR A 193 -5.90 -15.99 -4.98
N VAL A 194 -6.89 -15.60 -5.80
CA VAL A 194 -8.29 -15.52 -5.39
C VAL A 194 -9.17 -16.51 -6.16
N ASP A 195 -10.19 -17.02 -5.49
CA ASP A 195 -11.15 -17.92 -6.11
C ASP A 195 -11.99 -17.24 -7.20
N GLN A 196 -12.42 -18.03 -8.18
CA GLN A 196 -13.33 -17.60 -9.26
C GLN A 196 -14.60 -16.89 -8.74
N SER A 197 -15.09 -17.29 -7.55
CA SER A 197 -16.25 -16.67 -6.91
C SER A 197 -16.06 -15.18 -6.63
N LYS A 198 -14.82 -14.75 -6.38
CA LYS A 198 -14.49 -13.35 -6.10
C LYS A 198 -14.63 -12.47 -7.33
N PHE A 199 -14.16 -12.95 -8.48
CA PHE A 199 -14.36 -12.30 -9.78
C PHE A 199 -15.84 -12.10 -10.08
N VAL A 200 -16.65 -13.14 -9.88
CA VAL A 200 -18.11 -13.09 -10.08
C VAL A 200 -18.76 -12.09 -9.12
N HIS A 201 -18.38 -12.11 -7.84
CA HIS A 201 -18.95 -11.23 -6.82
C HIS A 201 -18.76 -9.75 -7.14
N HIS A 202 -17.58 -9.37 -7.63
CA HIS A 202 -17.24 -7.99 -7.99
C HIS A 202 -17.51 -7.65 -9.46
N ASN A 203 -18.19 -8.53 -10.21
CA ASN A 203 -18.49 -8.38 -11.63
C ASN A 203 -17.23 -7.99 -12.46
N ALA A 204 -16.11 -8.65 -12.16
CA ALA A 204 -14.83 -8.53 -12.84
C ALA A 204 -14.57 -9.79 -13.65
N GLN A 205 -14.16 -9.64 -14.92
CA GLN A 205 -13.86 -10.79 -15.78
C GLN A 205 -12.41 -11.24 -15.52
N PRO A 206 -12.16 -12.51 -15.17
CA PRO A 206 -10.79 -13.01 -15.03
C PRO A 206 -10.08 -12.96 -16.38
N SER A 207 -8.81 -12.59 -16.36
CA SER A 207 -7.94 -12.50 -17.54
C SER A 207 -6.50 -12.81 -17.15
N ASP A 208 -5.71 -13.36 -18.07
CA ASP A 208 -4.26 -13.30 -17.95
C ASP A 208 -3.75 -11.86 -18.09
N LEU A 209 -2.50 -11.63 -17.67
CA LEU A 209 -1.89 -10.31 -17.61
C LEU A 209 -1.77 -9.68 -19.01
N ASP A 210 -1.30 -10.42 -20.01
CA ASP A 210 -1.07 -9.90 -21.37
C ASP A 210 -2.39 -9.44 -22.02
N THR A 211 -3.44 -10.25 -21.91
CA THR A 211 -4.79 -9.91 -22.39
C THR A 211 -5.36 -8.70 -21.65
N LEU A 212 -5.13 -8.61 -20.34
CA LEU A 212 -5.55 -7.46 -19.53
C LEU A 212 -4.86 -6.18 -20.02
N LEU A 213 -3.54 -6.21 -20.21
CA LEU A 213 -2.76 -5.06 -20.64
C LEU A 213 -3.16 -4.58 -22.05
N SER A 214 -3.33 -5.49 -23.00
CA SER A 214 -3.66 -5.13 -24.39
C SER A 214 -5.10 -4.65 -24.57
N ALA A 215 -6.03 -5.14 -23.75
CA ALA A 215 -7.46 -4.81 -23.87
C ALA A 215 -7.88 -3.57 -23.07
N SER A 216 -7.11 -3.15 -22.08
CA SER A 216 -7.50 -2.10 -21.12
C SER A 216 -7.16 -0.69 -21.62
N ASP A 217 -8.05 0.26 -21.32
CA ASP A 217 -7.81 1.70 -21.49
C ASP A 217 -7.26 2.33 -20.19
N VAL A 218 -7.50 1.68 -19.05
CA VAL A 218 -6.89 2.01 -17.75
C VAL A 218 -6.38 0.72 -17.14
N VAL A 219 -5.11 0.69 -16.71
CA VAL A 219 -4.52 -0.42 -15.96
C VAL A 219 -4.15 0.08 -14.57
N THR A 220 -4.56 -0.63 -13.52
CA THR A 220 -4.27 -0.28 -12.12
C THR A 220 -3.72 -1.47 -11.34
N VAL A 221 -2.73 -1.23 -10.48
CA VAL A 221 -2.02 -2.28 -9.72
C VAL A 221 -2.31 -2.18 -8.22
N HIS A 222 -2.70 -3.30 -7.63
CA HIS A 222 -3.11 -3.46 -6.23
C HIS A 222 -2.61 -4.78 -5.58
N CYS A 223 -1.57 -5.40 -6.15
CA CYS A 223 -0.90 -6.54 -5.54
C CYS A 223 0.22 -6.10 -4.56
N ASP A 224 0.61 -7.02 -3.68
CA ASP A 224 1.75 -6.83 -2.78
C ASP A 224 3.07 -6.84 -3.58
N LEU A 225 4.08 -6.12 -3.11
CA LEU A 225 5.44 -6.20 -3.65
C LEU A 225 6.18 -7.39 -3.00
N ASN A 226 6.60 -8.34 -3.82
CA ASN A 226 7.37 -9.51 -3.40
C ASN A 226 8.31 -9.95 -4.55
N GLN A 227 8.92 -11.13 -4.45
CA GLN A 227 9.83 -11.64 -5.48
C GLN A 227 9.15 -11.87 -6.84
N GLU A 228 7.88 -12.26 -6.87
CA GLU A 228 7.12 -12.55 -8.09
C GLU A 228 6.59 -11.27 -8.77
N THR A 229 6.25 -10.25 -7.98
CA THR A 229 5.59 -9.04 -8.47
C THR A 229 6.55 -7.86 -8.67
N ARG A 230 7.81 -8.00 -8.24
CA ARG A 230 8.84 -6.97 -8.46
C ARG A 230 9.01 -6.71 -9.95
N ARG A 231 8.79 -5.46 -10.35
CA ARG A 231 8.80 -5.00 -11.75
C ARG A 231 7.93 -5.85 -12.66
N ILE A 232 6.77 -6.32 -12.15
CA ILE A 232 5.77 -7.03 -12.95
C ILE A 232 5.29 -6.19 -14.14
N ILE A 233 5.36 -4.85 -14.03
CA ILE A 233 5.17 -3.93 -15.16
C ILE A 233 6.53 -3.39 -15.60
N GLY A 234 7.14 -4.03 -16.59
CA GLY A 234 8.38 -3.60 -17.22
C GLY A 234 8.19 -3.01 -18.62
N PRO A 235 9.28 -2.85 -19.39
CA PRO A 235 9.22 -2.36 -20.77
C PRO A 235 8.31 -3.19 -21.68
N ARG A 236 8.30 -4.53 -21.51
CA ARG A 236 7.46 -5.43 -22.30
C ARG A 236 5.98 -5.17 -22.00
N GLU A 237 5.61 -5.14 -20.73
CA GLU A 237 4.23 -4.96 -20.29
C GLU A 237 3.69 -3.58 -20.68
N LEU A 238 4.49 -2.53 -20.50
CA LEU A 238 4.15 -1.18 -20.97
C LEU A 238 3.97 -1.15 -22.50
N GLY A 239 4.78 -1.89 -23.25
CA GLY A 239 4.66 -2.01 -24.70
C GLY A 239 3.44 -2.80 -25.18
N LEU A 240 2.82 -3.61 -24.32
CA LEU A 240 1.56 -4.30 -24.61
C LEU A 240 0.33 -3.39 -24.43
N MET A 241 0.46 -2.33 -23.63
CA MET A 241 -0.64 -1.39 -23.38
C MET A 241 -0.97 -0.59 -24.64
N LYS A 242 -2.21 -0.08 -24.71
CA LYS A 242 -2.62 0.80 -25.81
C LYS A 242 -1.85 2.13 -25.72
N PRO A 243 -1.52 2.79 -26.85
CA PRO A 243 -0.99 4.15 -26.85
C PRO A 243 -1.89 5.17 -26.14
N SER A 244 -3.21 4.91 -26.10
CA SER A 244 -4.20 5.73 -25.38
C SER A 244 -4.37 5.36 -23.91
N ALA A 245 -3.68 4.32 -23.42
CA ALA A 245 -3.92 3.78 -22.09
C ALA A 245 -3.36 4.67 -20.98
N ILE A 246 -3.98 4.53 -19.80
CA ILE A 246 -3.54 5.15 -18.55
C ILE A 246 -3.03 4.06 -17.61
N PHE A 247 -1.87 4.27 -16.99
CA PHE A 247 -1.35 3.39 -15.95
C PHE A 247 -1.49 4.01 -14.55
N ILE A 248 -1.96 3.27 -13.56
CA ILE A 248 -2.12 3.75 -12.19
C ILE A 248 -1.43 2.79 -11.20
N ASN A 249 -0.58 3.34 -10.34
CA ASN A 249 0.03 2.59 -9.24
C ASN A 249 -0.15 3.33 -7.92
N ALA A 250 -1.00 2.77 -7.06
CA ALA A 250 -1.21 3.20 -5.68
C ALA A 250 -0.87 2.07 -4.68
N ALA A 251 -0.04 1.11 -5.10
CA ALA A 251 0.36 -0.04 -4.30
C ALA A 251 1.80 0.09 -3.80
N ARG A 252 2.79 -0.19 -4.66
CA ARG A 252 4.23 -0.04 -4.37
C ARG A 252 5.01 0.37 -5.59
N GLY A 253 6.00 1.26 -5.43
CA GLY A 253 6.80 1.76 -6.54
C GLY A 253 7.55 0.65 -7.29
N GLY A 254 8.12 -0.31 -6.55
CA GLY A 254 8.86 -1.46 -7.12
C GLY A 254 8.03 -2.46 -7.94
N LEU A 255 6.72 -2.24 -8.13
CA LEU A 255 5.88 -3.04 -9.03
C LEU A 255 6.03 -2.63 -10.50
N VAL A 256 6.54 -1.43 -10.76
CA VAL A 256 6.77 -0.89 -12.10
C VAL A 256 8.23 -0.50 -12.26
N ASP A 257 8.83 -0.84 -13.39
CA ASP A 257 10.10 -0.26 -13.79
C ASP A 257 9.89 1.23 -14.13
N GLN A 258 10.34 2.13 -13.26
CA GLN A 258 10.06 3.56 -13.37
C GLN A 258 10.78 4.23 -14.53
N ASP A 259 11.95 3.72 -14.92
CA ASP A 259 12.66 4.20 -16.11
C ASP A 259 11.90 3.80 -17.36
N ALA A 260 11.41 2.56 -17.43
CA ALA A 260 10.57 2.10 -18.52
C ALA A 260 9.25 2.89 -18.60
N LEU A 261 8.63 3.19 -17.46
CA LEU A 261 7.42 4.01 -17.39
C LEU A 261 7.68 5.43 -17.91
N TYR A 262 8.79 6.05 -17.52
CA TYR A 262 9.19 7.35 -18.06
C TYR A 262 9.33 7.30 -19.57
N GLN A 263 10.06 6.31 -20.11
CA GLN A 263 10.24 6.17 -21.56
C GLN A 263 8.92 5.98 -22.29
N ALA A 264 8.03 5.13 -21.77
CA ALA A 264 6.70 4.91 -22.35
C ALA A 264 5.83 6.18 -22.38
N LEU A 265 5.92 7.03 -21.36
CA LEU A 265 5.21 8.31 -21.31
C LEU A 265 5.84 9.37 -22.21
N ASP A 266 7.17 9.46 -22.21
CA ASP A 266 7.91 10.44 -23.00
C ASP A 266 7.71 10.20 -24.50
N SER A 267 7.86 8.93 -24.94
CA SER A 267 7.69 8.52 -26.34
C SER A 267 6.23 8.45 -26.80
N GLY A 268 5.26 8.56 -25.89
CA GLY A 268 3.84 8.37 -26.18
C GLY A 268 3.42 6.92 -26.44
N GLY A 269 4.19 5.96 -25.90
CA GLY A 269 3.80 4.54 -25.87
C GLY A 269 2.58 4.27 -24.99
N ILE A 270 2.35 5.12 -23.98
CA ILE A 270 1.07 5.24 -23.25
C ILE A 270 0.73 6.72 -23.06
N ALA A 271 -0.55 7.02 -22.78
CA ALA A 271 -1.04 8.40 -22.77
C ALA A 271 -0.73 9.14 -21.46
N ALA A 272 -0.90 8.46 -20.33
CA ALA A 272 -0.65 9.07 -19.02
C ALA A 272 -0.44 8.03 -17.92
N ALA A 273 0.05 8.49 -16.76
CA ALA A 273 0.14 7.68 -15.55
C ALA A 273 -0.28 8.43 -14.28
N ALA A 274 -0.60 7.69 -13.22
CA ALA A 274 -0.71 8.23 -11.88
C ALA A 274 0.05 7.36 -10.88
N LEU A 275 0.89 7.97 -10.04
CA LEU A 275 1.70 7.30 -9.03
C LEU A 275 1.46 7.94 -7.66
N ASP A 276 1.08 7.13 -6.67
CA ASP A 276 1.16 7.53 -5.25
C ASP A 276 2.46 7.04 -4.59
N VAL A 277 3.19 6.15 -5.25
CA VAL A 277 4.31 5.39 -4.67
C VAL A 277 5.49 5.38 -5.61
N PHE A 278 6.71 5.31 -5.05
CA PHE A 278 7.96 5.43 -5.79
C PHE A 278 8.96 4.31 -5.43
N GLU A 279 9.91 4.00 -6.32
CA GLU A 279 10.98 3.03 -5.98
C GLU A 279 11.81 3.58 -4.80
N ASP A 280 12.20 4.85 -4.89
CA ASP A 280 12.77 5.62 -3.79
C ASP A 280 11.73 6.58 -3.22
N GLU A 281 11.52 6.55 -1.90
CA GLU A 281 10.58 7.42 -1.22
C GLU A 281 11.28 8.28 -0.17
N PRO A 282 11.37 9.61 -0.36
CA PRO A 282 10.84 10.41 -1.49
C PRO A 282 11.63 10.22 -2.80
N PRO A 283 11.00 10.45 -3.97
CA PRO A 283 11.72 10.34 -5.24
C PRO A 283 12.85 11.38 -5.34
N PRO A 284 13.96 11.05 -6.02
CA PRO A 284 15.05 12.00 -6.25
C PRO A 284 14.53 13.27 -6.91
N LYS A 285 15.07 14.43 -6.51
CA LYS A 285 14.65 15.74 -7.07
C LYS A 285 14.85 15.84 -8.60
N GLN A 286 15.80 15.07 -9.13
CA GLN A 286 16.12 14.99 -10.55
C GLN A 286 15.39 13.84 -11.27
N SER A 287 14.48 13.14 -10.59
CA SER A 287 13.72 12.05 -11.21
C SER A 287 13.00 12.56 -12.46
N PRO A 288 13.16 11.89 -13.62
CA PRO A 288 12.58 12.36 -14.87
C PRO A 288 11.05 12.32 -14.87
N LEU A 289 10.44 11.44 -14.05
CA LEU A 289 9.00 11.39 -13.82
C LEU A 289 8.42 12.74 -13.34
N LEU A 290 9.19 13.53 -12.58
CA LEU A 290 8.75 14.84 -12.09
C LEU A 290 8.64 15.91 -13.20
N SER A 291 9.17 15.62 -14.39
CA SER A 291 9.23 16.57 -15.51
C SER A 291 8.13 16.37 -16.56
N LEU A 292 7.31 15.31 -16.44
CA LEU A 292 6.33 14.90 -17.45
C LEU A 292 5.04 15.74 -17.51
N GLY A 293 4.93 16.80 -16.70
CA GLY A 293 3.83 17.78 -16.77
C GLY A 293 2.45 17.13 -16.59
N ASP A 294 1.55 17.32 -17.57
CA ASP A 294 0.18 16.81 -17.52
C ASP A 294 0.06 15.31 -17.88
N LYS A 295 1.13 14.67 -18.37
CA LYS A 295 1.15 13.22 -18.64
C LYS A 295 1.20 12.38 -17.36
N ILE A 296 1.45 13.00 -16.20
CA ILE A 296 1.54 12.25 -14.94
C ILE A 296 0.86 12.99 -13.76
N LEU A 297 0.13 12.24 -12.94
CA LEU A 297 -0.30 12.68 -11.62
C LEU A 297 0.55 11.99 -10.55
N LEU A 298 0.99 12.77 -9.56
CA LEU A 298 1.86 12.28 -8.49
C LEU A 298 1.24 12.66 -7.14
N SER A 299 1.27 11.74 -6.18
CA SER A 299 0.95 12.02 -4.77
C SER A 299 1.99 11.41 -3.82
N PRO A 300 2.15 11.97 -2.61
CA PRO A 300 3.27 11.63 -1.71
C PRO A 300 2.93 10.45 -0.78
N HIS A 301 2.65 9.26 -1.34
CA HIS A 301 2.29 8.04 -0.62
C HIS A 301 1.23 8.28 0.47
N SER A 302 0.17 8.98 0.06
CA SER A 302 -0.84 9.53 0.96
C SER A 302 -2.26 9.09 0.63
N SER A 303 -2.45 8.13 -0.29
CA SER A 303 -3.80 7.64 -0.65
C SER A 303 -4.60 7.13 0.55
N GLY A 304 -3.92 6.55 1.55
CA GLY A 304 -4.54 6.09 2.80
C GLY A 304 -4.69 7.17 3.89
N ARG A 305 -4.27 8.42 3.65
CA ARG A 305 -4.29 9.50 4.65
C ARG A 305 -5.50 10.42 4.47
N THR A 306 -6.59 10.10 5.17
CA THR A 306 -7.81 10.93 5.20
C THR A 306 -7.99 11.64 6.53
N ALA A 307 -8.62 12.83 6.50
CA ALA A 307 -8.85 13.65 7.69
C ALA A 307 -9.75 12.97 8.73
N SER A 308 -10.71 12.16 8.27
CA SER A 308 -11.75 11.55 9.10
C SER A 308 -11.35 10.24 9.76
N ALA A 309 -10.38 9.48 9.22
CA ALA A 309 -10.08 8.15 9.75
C ALA A 309 -8.68 7.61 9.42
N GLY A 310 -8.20 7.77 8.17
CA GLY A 310 -6.86 7.37 7.71
C GLY A 310 -6.24 6.15 8.41
N ILE A 311 -4.99 6.29 8.86
CA ILE A 311 -4.24 5.28 9.62
C ILE A 311 -4.59 5.27 11.12
N ARG A 312 -5.40 6.21 11.62
CA ARG A 312 -5.69 6.35 13.06
C ARG A 312 -6.38 5.12 13.63
N ALA A 313 -7.27 4.48 12.86
CA ALA A 313 -7.94 3.26 13.26
C ALA A 313 -6.97 2.06 13.44
N CYS A 314 -5.76 2.13 12.88
CA CYS A 314 -4.74 1.08 13.02
C CYS A 314 -4.14 1.05 14.42
N ILE A 315 -4.05 2.20 15.09
CA ILE A 315 -3.42 2.34 16.40
C ILE A 315 -4.15 1.50 17.47
N PRO A 316 -5.46 1.68 17.73
CA PRO A 316 -6.16 0.84 18.70
C PRO A 316 -6.23 -0.64 18.29
N LEU A 317 -6.31 -0.92 16.98
CA LEU A 317 -6.27 -2.29 16.46
C LEU A 317 -4.95 -2.98 16.82
N GLN A 318 -3.81 -2.38 16.48
CA GLN A 318 -2.49 -2.97 16.75
C GLN A 318 -2.17 -3.00 18.24
N THR A 319 -2.63 -2.01 19.02
CA THR A 319 -2.48 -2.02 20.47
C THR A 319 -3.19 -3.24 21.08
N GLY A 320 -4.43 -3.53 20.66
CA GLY A 320 -5.15 -4.71 21.12
C GLY A 320 -4.51 -6.04 20.68
N ILE A 321 -3.99 -6.10 19.45
CA ILE A 321 -3.24 -7.25 18.91
C ILE A 321 -1.97 -7.49 19.74
N LEU A 322 -1.20 -6.44 19.99
CA LEU A 322 0.03 -6.48 20.79
C LEU A 322 -0.25 -7.01 22.19
N LEU A 323 -1.23 -6.46 22.89
CA LEU A 323 -1.62 -6.91 24.23
C LEU A 323 -2.10 -8.37 24.23
N THR A 324 -2.79 -8.80 23.18
CA THR A 324 -3.19 -10.21 23.02
C THR A 324 -1.97 -11.12 22.96
N ALA A 325 -0.95 -10.77 22.16
CA ALA A 325 0.29 -11.52 22.06
C ALA A 325 1.09 -11.53 23.37
N LEU A 326 1.19 -10.39 24.07
CA LEU A 326 1.84 -10.30 25.37
C LEU A 326 1.14 -11.15 26.45
N SER A 327 -0.17 -11.36 26.33
CA SER A 327 -0.93 -12.28 27.20
C SER A 327 -0.70 -13.77 26.90
N GLY A 328 0.16 -14.11 25.93
CA GLY A 328 0.44 -15.48 25.50
C GLY A 328 -0.65 -16.08 24.60
N LYS A 329 -1.58 -15.26 24.08
CA LYS A 329 -2.65 -15.69 23.16
C LYS A 329 -2.29 -15.32 21.73
N VAL A 330 -2.72 -16.15 20.77
CA VAL A 330 -2.50 -15.88 19.34
C VAL A 330 -3.38 -14.70 18.91
N PRO A 331 -2.80 -13.60 18.40
CA PRO A 331 -3.57 -12.46 17.93
C PRO A 331 -4.12 -12.69 16.52
N LYS A 332 -4.96 -11.75 16.05
CA LYS A 332 -5.45 -11.71 14.66
C LYS A 332 -4.45 -10.96 13.76
N CYS A 333 -4.72 -10.95 12.46
CA CYS A 333 -3.99 -10.17 11.44
C CYS A 333 -2.50 -10.54 11.30
N ILE A 334 -2.17 -11.80 11.56
CA ILE A 334 -0.82 -12.35 11.35
C ILE A 334 -0.57 -12.50 9.85
N VAL A 335 0.57 -12.01 9.38
CA VAL A 335 0.98 -12.08 7.97
C VAL A 335 1.98 -13.21 7.69
N ASN A 336 2.54 -13.82 8.73
CA ASN A 336 3.40 -15.00 8.67
C ASN A 336 2.88 -16.14 9.59
N PRO A 337 1.72 -16.75 9.27
CA PRO A 337 1.11 -17.80 10.11
C PRO A 337 2.03 -19.02 10.34
N GLU A 338 3.01 -19.23 9.47
CA GLU A 338 4.05 -20.26 9.57
C GLU A 338 4.92 -20.10 10.83
N ALA A 339 4.97 -18.90 11.43
CA ALA A 339 5.68 -18.64 12.69
C ALA A 339 4.98 -19.23 13.92
N LEU A 340 3.68 -19.56 13.81
CA LEU A 340 2.84 -19.94 14.95
C LEU A 340 3.33 -21.16 15.74
N PRO A 341 3.83 -22.26 15.13
CA PRO A 341 4.32 -23.41 15.88
C PRO A 341 5.48 -23.02 16.82
N LYS A 342 6.49 -22.31 16.30
CA LYS A 342 7.65 -21.86 17.09
C LYS A 342 7.26 -20.77 18.10
N TRP A 343 6.38 -19.85 17.71
CA TRP A 343 5.85 -18.82 18.60
C TRP A 343 5.10 -19.42 19.80
N ARG A 344 4.28 -20.46 19.58
CA ARG A 344 3.54 -21.15 20.66
C ARG A 344 4.46 -21.86 21.63
N ASP A 345 5.53 -22.48 21.14
CA ASP A 345 6.52 -23.16 21.98
C ASP A 345 7.26 -22.15 22.89
N ARG A 346 7.64 -21.00 22.31
CA ARG A 346 8.30 -19.91 23.02
C ARG A 346 7.38 -19.20 24.01
N PHE A 347 6.18 -18.79 23.58
CA PHE A 347 5.36 -17.79 24.28
C PHE A 347 3.90 -18.19 24.54
N GLY A 348 3.42 -19.28 23.93
CA GLY A 348 2.03 -19.71 24.05
C GLY A 348 1.63 -19.98 25.50
N GLY A 349 0.54 -19.35 25.95
CA GLY A 349 0.03 -19.46 27.32
C GLY A 349 0.86 -18.76 28.39
N LYS A 350 1.97 -18.10 28.03
CA LYS A 350 2.88 -17.42 28.97
C LYS A 350 2.62 -15.91 28.95
N SER A 351 1.70 -15.44 29.80
CA SER A 351 1.45 -14.00 29.97
C SER A 351 2.65 -13.28 30.58
N VAL A 352 2.98 -12.10 30.06
CA VAL A 352 3.93 -11.14 30.68
C VAL A 352 3.28 -9.85 31.14
N ILE A 353 1.97 -9.70 30.87
CA ILE A 353 1.11 -8.61 31.35
C ILE A 353 0.02 -9.12 32.29
#